data_AF-A0A935B5K9-F1
#
_entry.id   AF-A0A935B5K9-F1
#
_cell.length_a   1.000
_cell.length_b   1.000
_cell.length_c   1.000
_cell.angle_alpha   90.00
_cell.angle_beta   90.00
_cell.angle_gamma   90.00
#
_symmetry.space_group_name_H-M   'P 1'
#
loop_
_entity.id
_entity.type
_entity.pdbx_description
1 polymer ?
#
loop_
_entity_poly.entity_id
_entity_poly.type
_entity_poly.pdbx_seq_one_letter_code
_entity_poly.pdbx_strand_id
1 'polypeptide(L)' 'MTYAADGQRRRGRPPRISRDDIVDAACELGIENLTMAAVAERLGVTHQSLYGWVQDRDELIDLVSDRLIRRIEILPPA' A
#
# COMPACT_ATOMS: atom_id res chain seq x y z
N MET A 1 35.65 -28.39 -19.26
CA MET A 1 35.47 -27.71 -17.96
C MET A 1 34.11 -27.04 -18.01
N THR A 2 33.12 -27.65 -17.35
CA THR A 2 31.72 -27.25 -17.43
C THR A 2 31.42 -26.36 -16.23
N TYR A 3 31.12 -25.09 -16.44
CA TYR A 3 30.52 -24.27 -15.38
C TYR A 3 29.02 -24.22 -15.64
N ALA A 4 28.28 -24.92 -14.78
CA ALA A 4 26.84 -24.79 -14.67
C ALA A 4 26.52 -23.36 -14.18
N ALA A 5 25.76 -22.60 -14.97
CA ALA A 5 25.16 -21.37 -14.50
C ALA A 5 23.95 -21.75 -13.62
N ASP A 6 24.08 -21.43 -12.34
CA ASP A 6 23.07 -21.57 -11.29
C ASP A 6 21.74 -20.94 -11.73
N GLY A 7 20.66 -21.71 -11.51
CA GLY A 7 19.32 -21.36 -11.94
C GLY A 7 18.84 -20.10 -11.25
N GLN A 8 18.82 -18.99 -12.00
CA GLN A 8 18.08 -17.80 -11.61
C GLN A 8 16.60 -18.16 -11.54
N ARG A 9 16.16 -18.60 -10.35
CA ARG A 9 14.77 -18.89 -10.02
C ARG A 9 13.97 -17.66 -10.45
N ARG A 10 13.12 -17.84 -11.45
CA ARG A 10 12.13 -16.85 -11.90
C ARG A 10 11.24 -16.52 -10.69
N ARG A 11 11.63 -15.49 -9.95
CA ARG A 11 10.81 -14.89 -8.90
C ARG A 11 9.51 -14.48 -9.59
N GLY A 12 8.39 -15.06 -9.17
CA GLY A 12 7.08 -14.83 -9.78
C GLY A 12 6.70 -13.35 -9.84
N ARG A 13 5.59 -13.05 -10.54
CA ARG A 13 5.05 -11.69 -10.74
C ARG A 13 5.17 -10.87 -9.45
N PRO A 14 5.74 -9.64 -9.49
CA PRO A 14 5.95 -8.81 -8.31
C PRO A 14 4.68 -8.72 -7.45
N PRO A 15 4.81 -8.56 -6.13
CA PRO A 15 3.65 -8.39 -5.24
C PRO A 15 2.74 -7.33 -5.84
N ARG A 16 1.46 -7.67 -6.05
CA ARG A 16 0.51 -6.82 -6.77
C ARG A 16 0.14 -5.55 -6.01
N ILE A 17 0.50 -5.49 -4.72
CA ILE A 17 0.21 -4.40 -3.79
C ILE A 17 1.37 -4.23 -2.80
N SER A 18 1.53 -3.01 -2.32
CA SER A 18 2.42 -2.62 -1.22
C SER A 18 1.67 -1.77 -0.19
N ARG A 19 2.29 -1.53 0.97
CA ARG A 19 1.71 -0.62 1.98
C ARG A 19 1.51 0.79 1.43
N ASP A 20 2.44 1.27 0.60
CA ASP A 20 2.33 2.60 -0.03
C ASP A 20 1.14 2.66 -0.99
N ASP A 21 0.91 1.62 -1.81
CA ASP A 21 -0.26 1.56 -2.71
C ASP A 21 -1.58 1.61 -1.94
N ILE A 22 -1.64 0.95 -0.79
CA ILE A 22 -2.81 0.95 0.11
C ILE A 22 -3.06 2.35 0.67
N VAL A 23 -2.01 3.01 1.16
CA VAL A 23 -2.11 4.36 1.71
C VAL A 23 -2.47 5.39 0.62
N ASP A 24 -1.93 5.24 -0.59
CA ASP A 24 -2.27 6.09 -1.73
C ASP A 24 -3.75 5.94 -2.11
N ALA A 25 -4.22 4.71 -2.30
CA ALA A 25 -5.63 4.43 -2.57
C ALA A 25 -6.55 4.98 -1.47
N ALA A 26 -6.14 4.86 -0.20
CA ALA A 26 -6.86 5.41 0.94
C ALA A 26 -6.90 6.96 0.93
N CYS A 27 -5.78 7.62 0.60
CA CYS A 27 -5.73 9.08 0.45
C CYS A 27 -6.67 9.57 -0.65
N GLU A 28 -6.74 8.84 -1.77
CA GLU A 28 -7.61 9.20 -2.90
C GLU A 28 -9.10 9.02 -2.61
N LEU A 29 -9.47 8.05 -1.75
CA LEU A 29 -10.87 7.85 -1.33
C LEU A 29 -11.37 8.97 -0.41
N GLY A 30 -10.46 9.57 0.36
CA GLY A 30 -10.78 10.54 1.40
C GLY A 30 -11.37 9.87 2.66
N ILE A 31 -11.26 10.56 3.79
CA ILE A 31 -11.63 10.03 5.13
C ILE A 31 -13.10 9.58 5.19
N GLU A 32 -14.00 10.30 4.51
CA GLU A 32 -15.44 10.00 4.52
C GLU A 32 -15.78 8.63 3.91
N ASN A 33 -15.01 8.18 2.91
CA ASN A 33 -15.21 6.91 2.24
C ASN A 33 -14.19 5.85 2.66
N LEU A 34 -13.37 6.14 3.67
CA LEU A 34 -12.26 5.27 4.05
C LEU A 34 -12.77 4.03 4.78
N THR A 35 -12.88 2.94 4.01
CA THR A 35 -13.17 1.60 4.49
C THR A 35 -12.19 0.61 3.88
N MET A 36 -11.89 -0.47 4.61
CA MET A 36 -11.01 -1.52 4.12
C MET A 36 -11.55 -2.16 2.83
N ALA A 37 -12.88 -2.27 2.69
CA ALA A 37 -13.53 -2.75 1.47
C ALA A 37 -13.31 -1.81 0.28
N ALA A 38 -13.59 -0.51 0.45
CA ALA A 38 -13.41 0.47 -0.63
C ALA A 38 -11.96 0.56 -1.12
N VAL A 39 -10.99 0.40 -0.21
CA VAL A 39 -9.56 0.36 -0.56
C VAL A 39 -9.23 -0.90 -1.36
N ALA A 40 -9.75 -2.06 -0.96
CA ALA A 40 -9.55 -3.31 -1.69
C ALA A 40 -10.16 -3.25 -3.09
N GLU A 41 -11.37 -2.70 -3.20
CA GLU A 41 -12.05 -2.48 -4.48
C GLU A 41 -11.26 -1.54 -5.38
N ARG A 42 -10.76 -0.42 -4.85
CA ARG A 42 -9.94 0.54 -5.61
C ARG A 42 -8.65 -0.09 -6.13
N LEU A 43 -8.03 -0.96 -5.33
CA LEU A 43 -6.80 -1.68 -5.71
C LEU A 43 -7.07 -2.93 -6.57
N GLY A 44 -8.34 -3.33 -6.76
CA GLY A 44 -8.70 -4.55 -7.49
C GLY A 44 -8.17 -5.83 -6.81
N VAL A 45 -8.08 -5.83 -5.48
CA VAL A 45 -7.61 -6.98 -4.68
C VAL A 45 -8.70 -7.46 -3.73
N THR A 46 -8.47 -8.63 -3.14
CA THR A 46 -9.37 -9.13 -2.10
C THR A 46 -9.14 -8.39 -0.79
N HIS A 47 -10.21 -8.21 -0.01
CA HIS A 47 -10.14 -7.63 1.33
C HIS A 47 -9.11 -8.33 2.23
N GLN A 48 -9.00 -9.66 2.11
CA GLN A 48 -8.01 -10.46 2.84
C GLN A 48 -6.56 -10.12 2.50
N SER A 49 -6.29 -9.62 1.29
CA SER A 49 -4.94 -9.24 0.87
C SER A 49 -4.45 -7.99 1.59
N LEU A 50 -5.35 -7.12 2.06
CA LEU A 50 -4.99 -5.91 2.82
C LEU A 50 -4.49 -6.26 4.22
N TYR A 51 -5.08 -7.26 4.87
CA TYR A 51 -4.71 -7.67 6.23
C TYR A 51 -3.27 -8.18 6.37
N GLY A 52 -2.60 -8.51 5.25
CA GLY A 52 -1.17 -8.80 5.25
C GLY A 52 -0.26 -7.57 5.36
N TRP A 53 -0.83 -6.36 5.22
CA TRP A 53 -0.10 -5.09 5.19
C TRP A 53 -0.58 -4.08 6.24
N VAL A 54 -1.86 -4.13 6.61
CA VAL A 54 -2.51 -3.28 7.62
C VAL A 54 -3.49 -4.11 8.44
N GLN A 55 -3.42 -3.99 9.75
CA GLN A 55 -4.18 -4.82 10.69
C GLN A 55 -5.66 -4.45 10.71
N ASP A 56 -5.97 -3.16 10.60
CA ASP A 56 -7.32 -2.65 10.70
C ASP A 56 -7.44 -1.24 10.09
N ARG A 57 -8.66 -0.68 10.19
CA ARG A 57 -8.99 0.64 9.66
C ARG A 57 -8.30 1.76 10.44
N ASP A 58 -8.07 1.61 11.74
CA ASP A 58 -7.45 2.66 12.55
C ASP A 58 -5.97 2.77 12.21
N GLU A 59 -5.26 1.65 12.02
CA GLU A 59 -3.89 1.66 11.49
C GLU A 59 -3.83 2.35 10.11
N LEU A 60 -4.82 2.09 9.25
CA LEU A 60 -4.87 2.74 7.94
C LEU A 60 -5.08 4.26 8.06
N ILE A 61 -5.90 4.72 9.01
CA ILE A 61 -6.10 6.16 9.28
C ILE A 61 -4.81 6.79 9.78
N ASP A 62 -4.06 6.13 10.67
CA ASP A 62 -2.78 6.63 11.18
C ASP A 62 -1.77 6.80 10.05
N LEU A 63 -1.69 5.83 9.13
CA LEU A 63 -0.79 5.89 7.98
C LEU A 63 -1.16 6.99 6.98
N VAL A 64 -2.45 7.16 6.71
CA VAL A 64 -2.94 8.26 5.87
C VAL A 64 -2.62 9.60 6.54
N SER A 65 -2.83 9.71 7.84
CA SER A 65 -2.55 10.93 8.61
C SER A 65 -1.07 11.30 8.58
N ASP A 66 -0.16 10.36 8.84
CA ASP A 66 1.29 10.57 8.74
C ASP A 66 1.70 11.06 7.34
N ARG A 67 1.12 10.44 6.29
CA ARG A 67 1.41 10.82 4.90
C ARG A 67 0.91 12.23 4.57
N LEU A 68 -0.28 12.61 5.03
CA LEU A 68 -0.84 13.94 4.83
C LEU A 68 -0.06 15.02 5.59
N ILE A 69 0.32 14.75 6.84
CA ILE A 69 1.13 15.67 7.65
C ILE A 69 2.47 15.92 6.99
N ARG A 70 3.20 14.88 6.58
CA ARG A 70 4.47 15.03 5.86
C ARG A 70 4.32 15.87 4.59
N ARG A 71 3.22 15.72 3.86
CA ARG A 71 2.94 16.51 2.65
C ARG A 71 2.79 18.00 2.98
N ILE A 72 2.22 18.33 4.14
CA ILE A 72 2.08 19.72 4.62
C ILE A 72 3.45 20.25 5.08
N GLU A 73 4.23 19.47 5.83
CA GLU A 73 5.56 19.89 6.31
C GLU A 73 6.56 20.20 5.19
N ILE A 74 6.39 19.58 4.01
CA ILE A 74 7.22 19.85 2.82
C ILE A 74 6.91 21.23 2.20
N LEU A 75 5.76 21.83 2.50
CA LEU A 75 5.45 23.22 2.13
C LEU A 75 5.76 24.11 3.35
N PRO A 76 6.82 24.94 3.33
CA PRO A 76 7.04 25.88 4.42
C PRO A 76 5.78 26.73 4.61
N PRO A 77 5.36 27.01 5.87
CA PRO A 77 4.26 27.94 6.10
C PRO A 77 4.61 29.28 5.44
N ALA A 78 3.69 29.79 4.62
CA ALA A 78 3.81 31.07 3.93
C ALA A 78 3.85 32.25 4.90
#